data_AF-A0A1B1E2Z4-F1
#
_entry.id   AF-A0A1B1E2Z4-F1
#
_cell.length_a   1.000
_cell.length_b   1.000
_cell.length_c   1.000
_cell.angle_alpha   90.00
_cell.angle_beta   90.00
_cell.angle_gamma   90.00
#
_symmetry.space_group_name_H-M   'P 1'
#
loop_
_entity.id
_entity.type
_entity.pdbx_description
1 polymer ?
#
loop_
_entity_poly.entity_id
_entity_poly.type
_entity_poly.pdbx_seq_one_letter_code
_entity_poly.pdbx_strand_id
1 'polypeptide(L)'
;MSKTMENNNQTDADKQCEPTQWTDSFLTEKDREACKYISRGLKHIYSIKQEDGDLDKNKQPSPDNKIFKQTMLCAVLNVYADLLEERTKGTCPVTEERIKQMFRKGNENRDSWCADKEKSGPCIECRRDKTYENCMVGDNGSNRTNVKDKLKDMLEKDRPIQKTLSTIGTISNFCTRLQCVSKKWGINRDQDPTWDNMQKDINDRATEMFTKISEDSTNVRSYCKNTGTGSRRVTDPEIKACKYITAGLQYIYNIKKEIKDKHPEDYRLFKQTMLCLVLNAYADELKKHVTSPCTVGEETIQQAFTQGNNHISSWCEEGRVNCVKCERVADYKDCQISDNGKEEKVEPKLNDLFKDNNRKNELDKAMSDINKLCDRAQCVITQWSRDKSLPKHRRWEVCKNSYLSSKSNFI
;
A
#
# COMPACT_ATOMS: atom_id res chain seq x y z
N MET A 1 22.58 14.28 12.37
CA MET A 1 21.87 13.03 12.05
C MET A 1 20.66 13.22 11.13
N SER A 2 19.62 13.97 11.49
CA SER A 2 18.39 14.10 10.68
C SER A 2 18.64 14.54 9.22
N LYS A 3 19.45 15.58 9.00
CA LYS A 3 19.90 16.01 7.66
C LYS A 3 20.62 14.92 6.85
N THR A 4 21.39 14.06 7.54
CA THR A 4 22.15 12.98 6.89
C THR A 4 21.24 11.82 6.51
N MET A 5 20.24 11.55 7.35
CA MET A 5 19.20 10.55 7.10
C MET A 5 18.32 10.92 5.91
N GLU A 6 18.03 12.20 5.68
CA GLU A 6 17.31 12.69 4.49
C GLU A 6 18.13 12.72 3.20
N ASN A 7 19.47 12.64 3.29
CA ASN A 7 20.32 12.81 2.12
C ASN A 7 20.31 11.54 1.24
N ASN A 8 19.63 11.63 0.09
CA ASN A 8 19.50 10.53 -0.89
C ASN A 8 20.79 10.21 -1.66
N ASN A 9 21.89 10.95 -1.45
CA ASN A 9 23.17 10.67 -2.07
C ASN A 9 24.05 9.68 -1.27
N GLN A 10 23.51 9.05 -0.21
CA GLN A 10 24.21 8.08 0.64
C GLN A 10 24.23 6.66 0.04
N THR A 11 24.74 6.54 -1.19
CA THR A 11 24.67 5.29 -1.98
C THR A 11 25.24 4.07 -1.23
N ASP A 12 26.33 4.21 -0.49
CA ASP A 12 26.92 3.06 0.24
C ASP A 12 26.12 2.59 1.46
N ALA A 13 25.38 3.50 2.11
CA ALA A 13 24.45 3.11 3.18
C ALA A 13 23.19 2.47 2.59
N ASP A 14 22.70 3.01 1.48
CA ASP A 14 21.48 2.54 0.83
C ASP A 14 21.66 1.18 0.16
N LYS A 15 22.87 0.89 -0.37
CA LYS A 15 23.23 -0.43 -0.92
C LYS A 15 22.94 -1.57 0.04
N GLN A 16 23.09 -1.34 1.35
CA GLN A 16 22.82 -2.37 2.38
C GLN A 16 21.35 -2.78 2.45
N CYS A 17 20.45 -1.98 1.85
CA CYS A 17 19.02 -2.21 1.80
C CYS A 17 18.55 -2.70 0.43
N GLU A 18 19.49 -2.97 -0.50
CA GLU A 18 19.17 -3.58 -1.78
C GLU A 18 18.76 -5.05 -1.59
N PRO A 19 17.82 -5.56 -2.40
CA PRO A 19 17.33 -6.94 -2.27
C PRO A 19 18.43 -8.00 -2.30
N THR A 20 19.51 -7.75 -3.06
CA THR A 20 20.65 -8.68 -3.24
C THR A 20 21.49 -8.85 -1.97
N GLN A 21 21.37 -7.95 -1.00
CA GLN A 21 22.15 -8.00 0.24
C GLN A 21 21.49 -8.86 1.33
N TRP A 22 20.29 -9.39 1.08
CA TRP A 22 19.48 -10.10 2.06
C TRP A 22 19.26 -11.53 1.56
N THR A 23 19.61 -12.52 2.38
CA THR A 23 19.48 -13.95 2.04
C THR A 23 18.03 -14.42 2.03
N ASP A 24 17.20 -13.76 2.83
CA ASP A 24 15.75 -13.76 2.66
C ASP A 24 15.42 -12.56 1.75
N SER A 25 14.56 -12.70 0.75
CA SER A 25 14.18 -11.69 -0.27
C SER A 25 13.44 -10.42 0.24
N PHE A 26 13.83 -9.93 1.42
CA PHE A 26 12.94 -9.74 2.56
C PHE A 26 12.60 -8.28 2.87
N LEU A 27 12.62 -7.36 1.91
CA LEU A 27 12.18 -6.00 2.18
C LEU A 27 11.03 -5.62 1.23
N THR A 28 9.86 -5.24 1.78
CA THR A 28 8.85 -4.48 1.02
C THR A 28 9.43 -3.11 0.64
N GLU A 29 8.79 -2.35 -0.25
CA GLU A 29 9.21 -0.96 -0.49
C GLU A 29 9.26 -0.13 0.80
N LYS A 30 8.26 -0.30 1.67
CA LYS A 30 8.22 0.33 3.00
C LYS A 30 9.40 -0.12 3.87
N ASP A 31 9.71 -1.41 3.92
CA ASP A 31 10.86 -1.92 4.69
C ASP A 31 12.20 -1.45 4.11
N ARG A 32 12.32 -1.38 2.77
CA ARG A 32 13.53 -0.87 2.10
C ARG A 32 13.77 0.57 2.48
N GLU A 33 12.73 1.39 2.44
CA GLU A 33 12.85 2.80 2.80
C GLU A 33 13.17 2.97 4.28
N ALA A 34 12.48 2.24 5.17
CA ALA A 34 12.83 2.13 6.59
C ALA A 34 14.31 1.76 6.82
N CYS A 35 14.78 0.72 6.12
CA CYS A 35 16.16 0.26 6.18
C CYS A 35 17.14 1.37 5.80
N LYS A 36 16.89 2.11 4.71
CA LYS A 36 17.79 3.20 4.27
C LYS A 36 17.97 4.25 5.36
N TYR A 37 16.89 4.68 6.01
CA TYR A 37 16.97 5.66 7.08
C TYR A 37 17.77 5.15 8.29
N ILE A 38 17.59 3.87 8.67
CA ILE A 38 18.37 3.24 9.75
C ILE A 38 19.84 3.14 9.36
N SER A 39 20.15 2.64 8.15
CA SER A 39 21.52 2.49 7.63
C SER A 39 22.25 3.82 7.51
N ARG A 40 21.57 4.89 7.04
CA ARG A 40 22.13 6.25 7.00
C ARG A 40 22.41 6.79 8.40
N GLY A 41 21.54 6.49 9.37
CA GLY A 41 21.73 6.82 10.78
C GLY A 41 22.97 6.14 11.37
N LEU A 42 23.11 4.83 11.17
CA LEU A 42 24.29 4.05 11.59
C LEU A 42 25.57 4.56 10.94
N LYS A 43 25.56 4.80 9.62
CA LYS A 43 26.72 5.37 8.91
C LYS A 43 27.11 6.73 9.50
N HIS A 44 26.14 7.61 9.77
CA HIS A 44 26.41 8.89 10.39
C HIS A 44 27.08 8.74 11.76
N ILE A 45 26.58 7.83 12.61
CA ILE A 45 27.14 7.54 13.94
C ILE A 45 28.60 7.07 13.82
N TYR A 46 28.89 6.11 12.93
CA TYR A 46 30.23 5.56 12.78
C TYR A 46 31.22 6.54 12.12
N SER A 47 30.73 7.45 11.27
CA SER A 47 31.56 8.48 10.62
C SER A 47 31.96 9.66 11.52
N ILE A 48 31.54 9.69 12.78
CA ILE A 48 31.92 10.75 13.73
C ILE A 48 33.40 10.65 14.05
N LYS A 49 34.13 11.74 13.82
CA LYS A 49 35.55 11.89 14.10
C LYS A 49 35.76 12.46 15.50
N GLN A 50 36.93 12.17 16.07
CA GLN A 50 37.40 12.90 17.24
C GLN A 50 37.84 14.30 16.83
N GLU A 51 37.45 15.30 17.60
CA GLU A 51 37.81 16.70 17.32
C GLU A 51 39.18 17.00 17.95
N ASP A 52 40.00 17.83 17.30
CA ASP A 52 41.36 18.17 17.79
C ASP A 52 41.35 18.84 19.18
N GLY A 53 40.21 19.40 19.59
CA GLY A 53 40.00 20.00 20.91
C GLY A 53 39.50 19.03 21.99
N ASP A 54 39.23 17.77 21.66
CA ASP A 54 38.79 16.75 22.62
C ASP A 54 40.00 16.26 23.41
N LEU A 55 40.36 17.00 24.47
CA LEU A 55 41.51 16.68 25.31
C LEU A 55 41.09 16.23 26.72
N ASP A 56 41.82 15.28 27.29
CA ASP A 56 41.69 14.86 28.69
C ASP A 56 42.27 15.91 29.65
N LYS A 57 42.22 15.62 30.96
CA LYS A 57 42.77 16.49 32.02
C LYS A 57 44.28 16.74 31.88
N ASN A 58 44.99 15.89 31.13
CA ASN A 58 46.42 15.97 30.84
C ASN A 58 46.72 16.58 29.46
N LYS A 59 45.72 17.15 28.78
CA LYS A 59 45.80 17.70 27.42
C LYS A 59 46.14 16.66 26.34
N GLN A 60 45.84 15.39 26.57
CA GLN A 60 45.96 14.31 25.58
C GLN A 60 44.64 14.10 24.85
N PRO A 61 44.64 13.70 23.57
CA PRO A 61 43.40 13.41 22.85
C PRO A 61 42.52 12.38 23.61
N SER A 62 41.32 12.79 24.02
CA SER A 62 40.33 11.92 24.67
C SER A 62 39.28 11.44 23.67
N PRO A 63 39.02 10.12 23.58
CA PRO A 63 37.94 9.59 22.76
C PRO A 63 36.55 9.79 23.40
N ASP A 64 36.46 10.27 24.64
CA ASP A 64 35.23 10.29 25.43
C ASP A 64 34.12 11.11 24.78
N ASN A 65 34.45 12.27 24.19
CA ASN A 65 33.48 13.13 23.52
C ASN A 65 32.90 12.46 22.26
N LYS A 66 33.74 11.76 21.49
CA LYS A 66 33.29 10.94 20.36
C LYS A 66 32.38 9.82 20.83
N ILE A 67 32.82 9.06 21.85
CA ILE A 67 32.04 7.94 22.43
C ILE A 67 30.68 8.43 22.93
N PHE A 68 30.65 9.57 23.61
CA PHE A 68 29.43 10.21 24.08
C PHE A 68 28.51 10.57 22.91
N LYS A 69 29.02 11.27 21.88
CA LYS A 69 28.25 11.63 20.68
C LYS A 69 27.67 10.38 20.00
N GLN A 70 28.47 9.33 19.82
CA GLN A 70 28.04 8.07 19.21
C GLN A 70 26.96 7.36 20.03
N THR A 71 27.15 7.28 21.35
CA THR A 71 26.19 6.65 22.27
C THR A 71 24.85 7.39 22.28
N MET A 72 24.88 8.72 22.39
CA MET A 72 23.66 9.53 22.40
C MET A 72 22.91 9.46 21.06
N LEU A 73 23.62 9.49 19.93
CA LEU A 73 23.00 9.35 18.62
C LEU A 73 22.46 7.93 18.38
N CYS A 74 23.11 6.90 18.93
CA CYS A 74 22.57 5.55 18.91
C CYS A 74 21.25 5.44 19.70
N ALA A 75 21.17 6.09 20.87
CA ALA A 75 19.92 6.18 21.63
C ALA A 75 18.83 6.91 20.82
N VAL A 76 19.18 7.99 20.13
CA VAL A 76 18.25 8.72 19.23
C VAL A 76 17.76 7.81 18.10
N LEU A 77 18.65 7.02 17.49
CA LEU A 77 18.29 6.09 16.41
C LEU A 77 17.36 4.97 16.90
N ASN A 78 17.54 4.51 18.14
CA ASN A 78 16.65 3.53 18.77
C ASN A 78 15.24 4.11 19.04
N VAL A 79 15.15 5.36 19.49
CA VAL A 79 13.86 6.06 19.65
C VAL A 79 13.20 6.29 18.29
N TYR A 80 13.97 6.65 17.26
CA TYR A 80 13.47 6.76 15.90
C TYR A 80 12.88 5.43 15.40
N ALA A 81 13.52 4.30 15.69
CA ALA A 81 13.03 2.99 15.33
C ALA A 81 11.70 2.65 16.02
N ASP A 82 11.51 3.02 17.30
CA ASP A 82 10.22 2.89 17.98
C ASP A 82 9.13 3.73 17.30
N LEU A 83 9.45 4.98 16.98
CA LEU A 83 8.51 5.85 16.26
C LEU A 83 8.18 5.30 14.88
N LEU A 84 9.14 4.68 14.19
CA LEU A 84 8.92 4.05 12.89
C LEU A 84 7.96 2.85 13.00
N GLU A 85 8.17 1.98 13.98
CA GLU A 85 7.25 0.88 14.28
C GLU A 85 5.84 1.41 14.59
N GLU A 86 5.73 2.41 15.47
CA GLU A 86 4.46 3.05 15.84
C GLU A 86 3.73 3.67 14.64
N ARG A 87 4.47 4.39 13.78
CA ARG A 87 3.92 5.13 12.64
C ARG A 87 3.54 4.23 11.46
N THR A 88 4.12 3.04 11.39
CA THR A 88 3.82 2.08 10.33
C THR A 88 2.79 1.03 10.76
N LYS A 89 2.25 1.11 11.99
CA LYS A 89 1.14 0.27 12.46
C LYS A 89 -0.04 0.27 11.46
N GLY A 90 -0.61 -0.91 11.24
CA GLY A 90 -1.72 -1.12 10.31
C GLY A 90 -1.40 -2.16 9.26
N THR A 91 -1.87 -1.96 8.02
CA THR A 91 -1.62 -2.89 6.92
C THR A 91 -0.16 -2.83 6.48
N CYS A 92 0.55 -3.96 6.61
CA CYS A 92 1.96 -4.09 6.25
C CYS A 92 2.88 -3.17 7.08
N PRO A 93 3.02 -3.44 8.39
CA PRO A 93 3.85 -2.65 9.29
C PRO A 93 5.34 -3.03 9.15
N VAL A 94 6.21 -2.07 9.49
CA VAL A 94 7.63 -2.35 9.73
C VAL A 94 7.73 -2.87 11.16
N THR A 95 7.94 -4.17 11.33
CA THR A 95 7.91 -4.82 12.65
C THR A 95 9.23 -4.68 13.41
N GLU A 96 9.21 -4.87 14.73
CA GLU A 96 10.43 -4.91 15.54
C GLU A 96 11.45 -5.95 15.05
N GLU A 97 11.01 -7.12 14.58
CA GLU A 97 11.91 -8.13 14.00
C GLU A 97 12.62 -7.59 12.75
N ARG A 98 11.91 -6.85 11.90
CA ARG A 98 12.48 -6.22 10.69
C ARG A 98 13.50 -5.17 11.09
N ILE A 99 13.14 -4.31 12.05
CA ILE A 99 14.03 -3.28 12.59
C ILE A 99 15.30 -3.92 13.14
N LYS A 100 15.21 -4.98 13.95
CA LYS A 100 16.39 -5.71 14.46
C LYS A 100 17.30 -6.19 13.35
N GLN A 101 16.74 -6.74 12.27
CA GLN A 101 17.53 -7.17 11.12
C GLN A 101 18.19 -5.99 10.39
N MET A 102 17.50 -4.84 10.25
CA MET A 102 18.07 -3.62 9.65
C MET A 102 19.28 -3.11 10.43
N PHE A 103 19.19 -3.10 11.76
CA PHE A 103 20.33 -2.76 12.62
C PHE A 103 21.48 -3.76 12.45
N ARG A 104 21.19 -5.07 12.48
CA ARG A 104 22.21 -6.12 12.28
C ARG A 104 22.94 -5.93 10.95
N LYS A 105 22.18 -5.74 9.86
CA LYS A 105 22.72 -5.56 8.52
C LYS A 105 23.57 -4.30 8.39
N GLY A 106 23.10 -3.17 8.95
CA GLY A 106 23.89 -1.94 8.98
C GLY A 106 25.19 -2.10 9.79
N ASN A 107 25.16 -2.86 10.88
CA ASN A 107 26.33 -3.11 11.74
C ASN A 107 27.39 -4.01 11.09
N GLU A 108 27.07 -4.78 10.04
CA GLU A 108 28.07 -5.48 9.21
C GLU A 108 29.07 -4.48 8.58
N ASN A 109 28.68 -3.21 8.43
CA ASN A 109 29.50 -2.14 7.87
C ASN A 109 30.12 -1.23 8.95
N ARG A 110 29.99 -1.57 10.24
CA ARG A 110 30.53 -0.76 11.35
C ARG A 110 32.01 -0.45 11.11
N ASP A 111 32.79 -1.48 10.82
CA ASP A 111 34.23 -1.32 10.68
C ASP A 111 34.57 -0.53 9.42
N SER A 112 33.84 -0.66 8.31
CA SER A 112 34.13 0.13 7.11
C SER A 112 33.73 1.61 7.26
N TRP A 113 32.67 1.90 8.01
CA TRP A 113 32.19 3.27 8.24
C TRP A 113 32.84 3.98 9.42
N CYS A 114 33.54 3.25 10.29
CA CYS A 114 34.14 3.83 11.47
C CYS A 114 35.30 4.77 11.14
N ALA A 115 35.15 6.05 11.47
CA ALA A 115 36.22 7.02 11.31
C ALA A 115 37.31 6.86 12.38
N ASP A 116 38.57 7.10 11.97
CA ASP A 116 39.75 7.23 12.82
C ASP A 116 40.06 6.01 13.71
N LYS A 117 39.97 4.80 13.16
CA LYS A 117 40.22 3.52 13.88
C LYS A 117 41.48 3.50 14.73
N GLU A 118 42.55 4.17 14.29
CA GLU A 118 43.85 4.14 14.96
C GLU A 118 44.03 5.21 16.05
N LYS A 119 43.23 6.29 16.02
CA LYS A 119 43.41 7.45 16.92
C LYS A 119 42.36 7.55 18.03
N SER A 120 41.26 6.82 17.90
CA SER A 120 39.96 7.36 18.32
C SER A 120 39.10 6.39 19.14
N GLY A 121 39.73 5.41 19.80
CA GLY A 121 39.07 4.42 20.65
C GLY A 121 38.28 3.34 19.89
N PRO A 122 37.68 2.36 20.60
CA PRO A 122 36.91 1.29 19.99
C PRO A 122 35.63 1.82 19.31
N CYS A 123 35.32 1.31 18.12
CA CYS A 123 34.06 1.60 17.46
C CYS A 123 32.93 0.80 18.13
N ILE A 124 32.18 1.45 19.01
CA ILE A 124 31.12 0.79 19.77
C ILE A 124 29.95 0.51 18.83
N GLU A 125 29.51 -0.75 18.81
CA GLU A 125 28.36 -1.17 18.00
C GLU A 125 27.07 -0.48 18.49
N CYS A 126 26.38 0.21 17.59
CA CYS A 126 25.04 0.71 17.83
C CYS A 126 24.02 -0.39 17.55
N ARG A 127 23.69 -1.16 18.58
CA ARG A 127 22.68 -2.22 18.49
C ARG A 127 21.27 -1.67 18.64
N ARG A 128 20.29 -2.41 18.07
CA ARG A 128 18.88 -2.27 18.45
C ARG A 128 18.74 -2.70 19.90
N ASP A 129 18.52 -1.75 20.78
CA ASP A 129 18.43 -1.95 22.23
C ASP A 129 17.15 -1.29 22.74
N LYS A 130 16.38 -1.98 23.58
CA LYS A 130 15.15 -1.48 24.22
C LYS A 130 15.38 -1.06 25.67
N THR A 131 16.56 -1.32 26.24
CA THR A 131 16.87 -1.00 27.64
C THR A 131 16.91 0.51 27.91
N TYR A 132 17.13 1.33 26.87
CA TYR A 132 17.09 2.79 26.98
C TYR A 132 15.73 3.33 27.42
N GLU A 133 14.64 2.56 27.25
CA GLU A 133 13.28 3.00 27.59
C GLU A 133 13.13 3.40 29.07
N ASN A 134 13.83 2.70 29.96
CA ASN A 134 13.83 2.94 31.39
C ASN A 134 15.13 3.63 31.87
N CYS A 135 15.96 4.11 30.95
CA CYS A 135 17.24 4.72 31.28
C CYS A 135 17.01 6.12 31.85
N MET A 136 17.51 6.34 33.07
CA MET A 136 17.41 7.60 33.80
C MET A 136 18.82 8.18 33.99
N VAL A 137 19.03 9.40 33.49
CA VAL A 137 20.31 10.13 33.59
C VAL A 137 20.16 11.38 34.45
N GLY A 138 21.23 11.74 35.17
CA GLY A 138 21.27 12.83 36.15
C GLY A 138 21.67 12.35 37.53
N ASP A 139 21.90 13.29 38.45
CA ASP A 139 22.36 12.99 39.81
C ASP A 139 21.30 12.25 40.64
N ASN A 140 21.71 11.65 41.76
CA ASN A 140 20.88 10.85 42.67
C ASN A 140 19.72 11.61 43.38
N GLY A 141 19.38 12.83 42.92
CA GLY A 141 18.29 13.67 43.45
C GLY A 141 17.08 13.75 42.51
N SER A 142 16.33 14.85 42.58
CA SER A 142 15.10 15.09 41.80
C SER A 142 15.34 15.41 40.31
N ASN A 143 16.60 15.59 39.88
CA ASN A 143 16.95 16.03 38.52
C ASN A 143 17.22 14.87 37.55
N ARG A 144 16.51 13.74 37.71
CA ARG A 144 16.64 12.58 36.82
C ARG A 144 15.76 12.77 35.59
N THR A 145 16.35 12.62 34.41
CA THR A 145 15.64 12.68 33.13
C THR A 145 15.56 11.29 32.52
N ASN A 146 14.35 10.89 32.11
CA ASN A 146 14.18 9.69 31.30
C ASN A 146 14.68 9.94 29.87
N VAL A 147 15.59 9.10 29.40
CA VAL A 147 16.22 9.25 28.07
C VAL A 147 15.18 9.12 26.95
N LYS A 148 14.28 8.14 27.02
CA LYS A 148 13.24 7.90 26.02
C LYS A 148 12.33 9.12 25.87
N ASP A 149 11.79 9.63 26.96
CA ASP A 149 10.85 10.75 26.93
C ASP A 149 11.50 12.00 26.35
N LYS A 150 12.74 12.30 26.78
CA LYS A 150 13.47 13.48 26.31
C LYS A 150 13.80 13.40 24.83
N LEU A 151 14.29 12.24 24.36
CA LEU A 151 14.63 12.05 22.96
C LEU A 151 13.39 11.97 22.07
N LYS A 152 12.28 11.37 22.55
CA LYS A 152 11.01 11.35 21.83
C LYS A 152 10.49 12.77 21.60
N ASP A 153 10.46 13.61 22.64
CA ASP A 153 10.07 15.03 22.52
C ASP A 153 10.94 15.79 21.51
N MET A 154 12.25 15.53 21.49
CA MET A 154 13.16 16.13 20.50
C MET A 154 12.84 15.68 19.07
N LEU A 155 12.58 14.38 18.85
CA LEU A 155 12.26 13.83 17.53
C LEU A 155 10.87 14.22 17.03
N GLU A 156 9.91 14.43 17.94
CA GLU A 156 8.59 14.96 17.61
C GLU A 156 8.64 16.41 17.13
N LYS A 157 9.60 17.19 17.63
CA LYS A 157 9.85 18.58 17.22
C LYS A 157 10.74 18.71 15.98
N ASP A 158 11.50 17.67 15.62
CA ASP A 158 12.36 17.66 14.42
C ASP A 158 11.51 17.41 13.16
N ARG A 159 11.29 18.48 12.38
CA ARG A 159 10.48 18.45 11.15
C ARG A 159 11.02 17.44 10.11
N PRO A 160 12.32 17.41 9.78
CA PRO A 160 12.91 16.35 8.96
C PRO A 160 12.50 14.94 9.39
N ILE A 161 12.68 14.60 10.67
CA ILE A 161 12.34 13.27 11.19
C ILE A 161 10.85 12.97 11.08
N GLN A 162 9.98 13.93 11.43
CA GLN A 162 8.53 13.72 11.27
C GLN A 162 8.14 13.53 9.81
N LYS A 163 8.81 14.22 8.88
CA LYS A 163 8.59 14.05 7.44
C LYS A 163 9.01 12.66 6.97
N THR A 164 10.14 12.12 7.42
CA THR A 164 10.59 10.78 7.03
C THR A 164 9.66 9.70 7.59
N LEU A 165 9.30 9.80 8.88
CA LEU A 165 8.32 8.92 9.53
C LEU A 165 6.96 8.94 8.83
N SER A 166 6.47 10.14 8.48
CA SER A 166 5.23 10.31 7.72
C SER A 166 5.35 9.71 6.33
N THR A 167 6.44 10.00 5.61
CA THR A 167 6.68 9.45 4.26
C THR A 167 6.60 7.94 4.28
N ILE A 168 7.36 7.28 5.16
CA ILE A 168 7.38 5.82 5.28
C ILE A 168 6.01 5.28 5.72
N GLY A 169 5.35 5.95 6.67
CA GLY A 169 4.00 5.61 7.09
C GLY A 169 2.98 5.67 5.94
N THR A 170 3.16 6.62 5.01
CA THR A 170 2.31 6.80 3.83
C THR A 170 2.68 5.92 2.63
N ILE A 171 3.79 5.17 2.67
CA ILE A 171 4.11 4.14 1.66
C ILE A 171 3.12 2.98 1.83
N SER A 172 1.90 3.19 1.36
CA SER A 172 0.79 2.23 1.41
C SER A 172 -0.09 2.39 0.18
N ASN A 173 0.51 2.53 -1.00
CA ASN A 173 -0.26 2.41 -2.23
C ASN A 173 -0.69 0.94 -2.43
N PHE A 174 -1.63 0.73 -3.34
CA PHE A 174 -2.19 -0.59 -3.59
C PHE A 174 -1.13 -1.62 -4.01
N CYS A 175 -0.15 -1.22 -4.83
CA CYS A 175 0.93 -2.10 -5.27
C CYS A 175 1.87 -2.50 -4.11
N THR A 176 2.25 -1.57 -3.25
CA THR A 176 3.05 -1.89 -2.05
C THR A 176 2.29 -2.87 -1.16
N ARG A 177 0.97 -2.66 -0.97
CA ARG A 177 0.13 -3.58 -0.21
C ARG A 177 0.09 -4.96 -0.85
N LEU A 178 -0.11 -5.02 -2.17
CA LEU A 178 -0.11 -6.26 -2.95
C LEU A 178 1.21 -7.03 -2.76
N GLN A 179 2.36 -6.37 -2.95
CA GLN A 179 3.68 -6.98 -2.75
C GLN A 179 3.83 -7.54 -1.34
N CYS A 180 3.46 -6.75 -0.33
CA CYS A 180 3.55 -7.17 1.06
C CYS A 180 2.72 -8.42 1.36
N VAL A 181 1.45 -8.46 0.93
CA VAL A 181 0.58 -9.60 1.24
C VAL A 181 1.02 -10.87 0.49
N SER A 182 1.51 -10.72 -0.74
CA SER A 182 2.10 -11.84 -1.50
C SER A 182 3.31 -12.39 -0.75
N LYS A 183 4.21 -11.52 -0.29
CA LYS A 183 5.39 -11.93 0.48
C LYS A 183 5.02 -12.63 1.79
N LYS A 184 4.05 -12.10 2.54
CA LYS A 184 3.54 -12.76 3.76
C LYS A 184 2.93 -14.13 3.45
N TRP A 185 2.20 -14.25 2.35
CA TRP A 185 1.66 -15.54 1.91
C TRP A 185 2.77 -16.57 1.71
N GLY A 186 3.89 -16.18 1.07
CA GLY A 186 5.05 -17.03 0.84
C GLY A 186 5.77 -17.43 2.13
N ILE A 187 6.09 -16.46 2.99
CA ILE A 187 6.74 -16.69 4.31
C ILE A 187 5.93 -17.67 5.16
N ASN A 188 4.61 -17.47 5.23
CA ASN A 188 3.73 -18.28 6.06
C ASN A 188 3.57 -19.72 5.52
N ARG A 189 4.03 -19.99 4.30
CA ARG A 189 3.95 -21.29 3.61
C ARG A 189 5.31 -21.90 3.29
N ASP A 190 6.40 -21.20 3.59
CA ASP A 190 7.76 -21.58 3.18
C ASP A 190 7.85 -21.77 1.65
N GLN A 191 7.30 -20.82 0.89
CA GLN A 191 7.25 -20.84 -0.57
C GLN A 191 7.61 -19.49 -1.17
N ASP A 192 8.16 -19.50 -2.38
CA ASP A 192 8.38 -18.29 -3.17
C ASP A 192 7.01 -17.64 -3.50
N PRO A 193 6.82 -16.34 -3.25
CA PRO A 193 5.55 -15.65 -3.48
C PRO A 193 5.37 -15.26 -4.96
N THR A 194 5.58 -16.19 -5.88
CA THR A 194 5.32 -16.02 -7.31
C THR A 194 3.82 -16.11 -7.59
N TRP A 195 3.37 -15.50 -8.70
CA TRP A 195 1.96 -15.62 -9.09
C TRP A 195 1.58 -17.09 -9.26
N ASP A 196 2.44 -17.89 -9.90
CA ASP A 196 2.14 -19.30 -10.22
C ASP A 196 1.92 -20.13 -8.94
N ASN A 197 2.69 -19.88 -7.89
CA ASN A 197 2.48 -20.54 -6.59
C ASN A 197 1.17 -20.08 -5.91
N MET A 198 0.83 -18.80 -6.04
CA MET A 198 -0.40 -18.22 -5.48
C MET A 198 -1.64 -18.45 -6.35
N GLN A 199 -1.47 -18.88 -7.59
CA GLN A 199 -2.50 -18.84 -8.63
C GLN A 199 -3.73 -19.63 -8.22
N LYS A 200 -3.54 -20.81 -7.61
CA LYS A 200 -4.65 -21.63 -7.12
C LYS A 200 -5.49 -20.90 -6.07
N ASP A 201 -4.84 -20.34 -5.04
CA ASP A 201 -5.52 -19.60 -3.97
C ASP A 201 -6.27 -18.38 -4.53
N ILE A 202 -5.68 -17.69 -5.52
CA ILE A 202 -6.32 -16.53 -6.18
C ILE A 202 -7.50 -16.98 -7.03
N ASN A 203 -7.34 -18.02 -7.85
CA ASN A 203 -8.36 -18.52 -8.78
C ASN A 203 -9.58 -19.09 -8.05
N ASP A 204 -9.36 -19.89 -7.01
CA ASP A 204 -10.43 -20.50 -6.22
C ASP A 204 -11.30 -19.40 -5.61
N ARG A 205 -10.65 -18.41 -4.97
CA ARG A 205 -11.35 -17.28 -4.33
C ARG A 205 -12.00 -16.33 -5.34
N ALA A 206 -11.38 -16.11 -6.50
CA ALA A 206 -11.97 -15.31 -7.56
C ALA A 206 -13.25 -15.99 -8.10
N THR A 207 -13.23 -17.30 -8.27
CA THR A 207 -14.38 -18.09 -8.72
C THR A 207 -15.52 -18.05 -7.70
N GLU A 208 -15.22 -18.17 -6.41
CA GLU A 208 -16.21 -17.98 -5.34
C GLU A 208 -16.81 -16.57 -5.37
N MET A 209 -15.97 -15.53 -5.53
CA MET A 209 -16.42 -14.14 -5.64
C MET A 209 -17.36 -13.94 -6.84
N PHE A 210 -17.00 -14.43 -8.04
CA PHE A 210 -17.85 -14.31 -9.22
C PHE A 210 -19.15 -15.10 -9.10
N THR A 211 -19.11 -16.26 -8.45
CA THR A 211 -20.33 -17.02 -8.11
C THR A 211 -21.26 -16.19 -7.23
N LYS A 212 -20.72 -15.56 -6.17
CA LYS A 212 -21.49 -14.67 -5.29
C LYS A 212 -21.98 -13.42 -5.99
N ILE A 213 -21.20 -12.83 -6.89
CA ILE A 213 -21.66 -11.72 -7.74
C ILE A 213 -22.90 -12.15 -8.55
N SER A 214 -22.89 -13.35 -9.13
CA SER A 214 -24.03 -13.89 -9.88
C SER A 214 -25.28 -14.06 -9.01
N GLU A 215 -25.13 -14.62 -7.82
CA GLU A 215 -26.23 -14.87 -6.87
C GLU A 215 -26.80 -13.58 -6.27
N ASP A 216 -25.94 -12.70 -5.76
CA ASP A 216 -26.33 -11.53 -4.96
C ASP A 216 -26.72 -10.31 -5.80
N SER A 217 -26.36 -10.29 -7.10
CA SER A 217 -26.72 -9.21 -8.02
C SER A 217 -28.19 -9.25 -8.48
N THR A 218 -28.95 -10.25 -8.06
CA THR A 218 -30.38 -10.40 -8.35
C THR A 218 -31.20 -9.22 -7.80
N ASN A 219 -30.88 -8.74 -6.59
CA ASN A 219 -31.56 -7.61 -5.95
C ASN A 219 -30.88 -6.27 -6.24
N VAL A 220 -31.64 -5.30 -6.75
CA VAL A 220 -31.11 -3.95 -7.02
C VAL A 220 -31.07 -3.14 -5.72
N ARG A 221 -29.87 -2.94 -5.18
CA ARG A 221 -29.66 -2.09 -4.01
C ARG A 221 -29.99 -0.63 -4.31
N SER A 222 -30.56 0.05 -3.33
CA SER A 222 -31.05 1.42 -3.47
C SER A 222 -29.97 2.38 -3.96
N TYR A 223 -28.71 2.19 -3.56
CA TYR A 223 -27.57 3.01 -3.94
C TYR A 223 -27.04 2.75 -5.38
N CYS A 224 -27.45 1.64 -6.03
CA CYS A 224 -27.20 1.42 -7.46
C CYS A 224 -28.35 1.98 -8.33
N LYS A 225 -29.43 2.47 -7.70
CA LYS A 225 -30.50 3.22 -8.35
C LYS A 225 -30.33 4.69 -8.01
N ASN A 226 -30.57 5.58 -8.97
CA ASN A 226 -30.65 6.99 -8.65
C ASN A 226 -32.09 7.40 -8.39
N THR A 227 -32.49 7.42 -7.12
CA THR A 227 -33.88 7.67 -6.67
C THR A 227 -34.10 9.06 -6.06
N GLY A 228 -33.06 9.88 -5.92
CA GLY A 228 -33.15 11.24 -5.39
C GLY A 228 -33.56 12.30 -6.43
N THR A 229 -34.15 13.40 -5.97
CA THR A 229 -34.37 14.59 -6.80
C THR A 229 -33.04 15.26 -7.13
N GLY A 230 -32.70 15.43 -8.41
CA GLY A 230 -31.43 16.02 -8.87
C GLY A 230 -30.32 15.02 -9.21
N SER A 231 -30.59 13.73 -9.00
CA SER A 231 -29.68 12.63 -9.29
C SER A 231 -29.50 12.34 -10.80
N ARG A 232 -28.28 11.95 -11.21
CA ARG A 232 -27.98 11.47 -12.57
C ARG A 232 -28.84 10.24 -12.90
N ARG A 233 -29.70 10.27 -13.92
CA ARG A 233 -30.41 9.05 -14.38
C ARG A 233 -29.37 7.94 -14.62
N VAL A 234 -29.64 6.66 -14.41
CA VAL A 234 -28.67 5.53 -14.62
C VAL A 234 -29.24 4.56 -15.67
N THR A 235 -28.40 4.02 -16.57
CA THR A 235 -28.82 3.04 -17.59
C THR A 235 -28.77 1.62 -17.00
N ASP A 236 -29.45 0.66 -17.63
CA ASP A 236 -29.42 -0.73 -17.16
C ASP A 236 -28.01 -1.35 -17.10
N PRO A 237 -27.11 -1.12 -18.08
CA PRO A 237 -25.71 -1.53 -17.97
C PRO A 237 -24.98 -0.89 -16.78
N GLU A 238 -25.22 0.39 -16.49
CA GLU A 238 -24.61 1.08 -15.35
C GLU A 238 -25.14 0.54 -14.01
N ILE A 239 -26.45 0.27 -13.91
CA ILE A 239 -27.06 -0.36 -12.73
C ILE A 239 -26.44 -1.75 -12.51
N LYS A 240 -26.29 -2.54 -13.57
CA LYS A 240 -25.75 -3.91 -13.46
C LYS A 240 -24.26 -3.92 -13.12
N ALA A 241 -23.46 -3.03 -13.71
CA ALA A 241 -22.06 -2.85 -13.33
C ALA A 241 -21.93 -2.47 -11.84
N CYS A 242 -22.78 -1.54 -11.36
CA CYS A 242 -22.82 -1.18 -9.94
C CYS A 242 -23.14 -2.38 -9.04
N LYS A 243 -24.12 -3.20 -9.43
CA LYS A 243 -24.46 -4.43 -8.69
C LYS A 243 -23.29 -5.38 -8.61
N TYR A 244 -22.62 -5.65 -9.74
CA TYR A 244 -21.51 -6.59 -9.78
C TYR A 244 -20.33 -6.13 -8.92
N ILE A 245 -19.95 -4.85 -9.04
CA ILE A 245 -18.87 -4.28 -8.23
C ILE A 245 -19.22 -4.33 -6.74
N THR A 246 -20.44 -3.93 -6.36
CA THR A 246 -20.81 -3.85 -4.94
C THR A 246 -21.05 -5.22 -4.30
N ALA A 247 -21.52 -6.23 -5.06
CA ALA A 247 -21.56 -7.61 -4.61
C ALA A 247 -20.14 -8.18 -4.43
N GLY A 248 -19.22 -7.89 -5.36
CA GLY A 248 -17.81 -8.26 -5.23
C GLY A 248 -17.15 -7.64 -3.99
N LEU A 249 -17.38 -6.34 -3.75
CA LEU A 249 -16.91 -5.67 -2.53
C LEU A 249 -17.47 -6.29 -1.26
N GLN A 250 -18.77 -6.58 -1.23
CA GLN A 250 -19.37 -7.23 -0.07
C GLN A 250 -18.74 -8.60 0.18
N TYR A 251 -18.53 -9.40 -0.86
CA TYR A 251 -17.85 -10.68 -0.74
C TYR A 251 -16.47 -10.51 -0.10
N ILE A 252 -15.66 -9.58 -0.63
CA ILE A 252 -14.31 -9.26 -0.11
C ILE A 252 -14.36 -8.89 1.38
N TYR A 253 -15.28 -8.02 1.78
CA TYR A 253 -15.37 -7.56 3.17
C TYR A 253 -15.91 -8.62 4.14
N ASN A 254 -16.72 -9.55 3.65
CA ASN A 254 -17.26 -10.67 4.43
C ASN A 254 -16.23 -11.81 4.65
N ILE A 255 -15.04 -11.76 4.04
CA ILE A 255 -14.01 -12.78 4.23
C ILE A 255 -13.58 -12.78 5.71
N LYS A 256 -13.84 -13.89 6.40
CA LYS A 256 -13.51 -14.07 7.82
C LYS A 256 -12.11 -14.64 8.00
N LYS A 257 -11.55 -14.46 9.20
CA LYS A 257 -10.36 -15.20 9.63
C LYS A 257 -10.69 -16.68 9.74
N GLU A 258 -9.83 -17.53 9.21
CA GLU A 258 -9.97 -18.98 9.36
C GLU A 258 -9.19 -19.41 10.61
N ILE A 259 -9.89 -19.75 11.70
CA ILE A 259 -9.31 -20.00 13.03
C ILE A 259 -8.27 -21.14 13.02
N LYS A 260 -8.32 -22.03 12.02
CA LYS A 260 -7.42 -23.18 11.89
C LYS A 260 -6.07 -22.82 11.24
N ASP A 261 -5.92 -21.63 10.68
CA ASP A 261 -4.65 -21.19 10.09
C ASP A 261 -3.66 -20.72 11.16
N LYS A 262 -2.37 -21.01 10.94
CA LYS A 262 -1.28 -20.50 11.79
C LYS A 262 -1.15 -18.98 11.73
N HIS A 263 -1.57 -18.36 10.61
CA HIS A 263 -1.48 -16.93 10.35
C HIS A 263 -2.81 -16.38 9.79
N PRO A 264 -3.88 -16.40 10.59
CA PRO A 264 -5.25 -16.16 10.10
C PRO A 264 -5.46 -14.72 9.63
N GLU A 265 -4.77 -13.75 10.23
CA GLU A 265 -4.85 -12.35 9.82
C GLU A 265 -4.19 -12.10 8.47
N ASP A 266 -2.99 -12.65 8.28
CA ASP A 266 -2.22 -12.50 7.04
C ASP A 266 -2.94 -13.15 5.87
N TYR A 267 -3.53 -14.33 6.07
CA TYR A 267 -4.25 -15.02 5.03
C TYR A 267 -5.54 -14.28 4.62
N ARG A 268 -6.28 -13.74 5.58
CA ARG A 268 -7.43 -12.88 5.28
C ARG A 268 -7.01 -11.65 4.47
N LEU A 269 -5.97 -10.96 4.93
CA LEU A 269 -5.48 -9.75 4.29
C LEU A 269 -4.99 -10.01 2.85
N PHE A 270 -4.32 -11.13 2.65
CA PHE A 270 -3.93 -11.64 1.34
C PHE A 270 -5.14 -11.79 0.42
N LYS A 271 -6.15 -12.57 0.83
CA LYS A 271 -7.37 -12.77 0.02
C LYS A 271 -8.06 -11.46 -0.32
N GLN A 272 -8.25 -10.58 0.67
CA GLN A 272 -8.93 -9.31 0.46
C GLN A 272 -8.19 -8.42 -0.55
N THR A 273 -6.86 -8.38 -0.47
CA THR A 273 -6.05 -7.58 -1.39
C THR A 273 -6.02 -8.18 -2.80
N MET A 274 -5.85 -9.50 -2.92
CA MET A 274 -5.85 -10.19 -4.21
C MET A 274 -7.21 -10.11 -4.91
N LEU A 275 -8.30 -10.29 -4.18
CA LEU A 275 -9.64 -10.16 -4.76
C LEU A 275 -9.99 -8.71 -5.09
N CYS A 276 -9.45 -7.73 -4.35
CA CYS A 276 -9.56 -6.34 -4.73
C CYS A 276 -8.83 -6.03 -6.05
N LEU A 277 -7.67 -6.66 -6.28
CA LEU A 277 -6.94 -6.58 -7.57
C LEU A 277 -7.81 -7.18 -8.69
N VAL A 278 -8.34 -8.38 -8.47
CA VAL A 278 -9.22 -9.08 -9.43
C VAL A 278 -10.47 -8.23 -9.73
N LEU A 279 -11.11 -7.65 -8.71
CA LEU A 279 -12.31 -6.82 -8.89
C LEU A 279 -12.03 -5.52 -9.64
N ASN A 280 -10.87 -4.89 -9.39
CA ASN A 280 -10.43 -3.71 -10.15
C ASN A 280 -10.21 -4.04 -11.63
N ALA A 281 -9.60 -5.19 -11.91
CA ALA A 281 -9.43 -5.67 -13.28
C ALA A 281 -10.75 -6.03 -13.95
N TYR A 282 -11.66 -6.65 -13.20
CA TYR A 282 -13.00 -6.96 -13.70
C TYR A 282 -13.82 -5.71 -14.00
N ALA A 283 -13.68 -4.65 -13.19
CA ALA A 283 -14.34 -3.38 -13.45
C ALA A 283 -13.89 -2.74 -14.78
N ASP A 284 -12.64 -2.95 -15.19
CA ASP A 284 -12.15 -2.55 -16.53
C ASP A 284 -12.78 -3.40 -17.64
N GLU A 285 -12.96 -4.71 -17.43
CA GLU A 285 -13.65 -5.60 -18.38
C GLU A 285 -15.10 -5.18 -18.59
N LEU A 286 -15.81 -4.76 -17.54
CA LEU A 286 -17.19 -4.28 -17.65
C LEU A 286 -17.36 -3.10 -18.62
N LYS A 287 -16.33 -2.27 -18.80
CA LYS A 287 -16.34 -1.19 -19.80
C LYS A 287 -16.34 -1.72 -21.23
N LYS A 288 -15.68 -2.86 -21.46
CA LYS A 288 -15.49 -3.46 -22.79
C LYS A 288 -16.72 -4.23 -23.27
N HIS A 289 -17.45 -4.86 -22.35
CA HIS A 289 -18.59 -5.72 -22.67
C HIS A 289 -19.91 -4.97 -22.95
N VAL A 290 -19.96 -3.66 -22.69
CA VAL A 290 -21.15 -2.84 -22.98
C VAL A 290 -21.02 -2.23 -24.37
N THR A 291 -21.97 -2.53 -25.26
CA THR A 291 -21.90 -2.06 -26.65
C THR A 291 -22.67 -0.74 -26.82
N SER A 292 -22.16 0.10 -27.71
CA SER A 292 -22.79 1.36 -28.11
C SER A 292 -24.26 1.14 -28.54
N PRO A 293 -25.20 2.02 -28.15
CA PRO A 293 -25.03 3.37 -27.58
C PRO A 293 -24.78 3.41 -26.07
N CYS A 294 -24.86 2.26 -25.39
CA CYS A 294 -24.60 2.21 -23.95
C CYS A 294 -23.12 2.29 -23.64
N THR A 295 -22.83 2.83 -22.47
CA THR A 295 -21.48 2.86 -21.91
C THR A 295 -21.55 2.66 -20.41
N VAL A 296 -20.54 2.00 -19.86
CA VAL A 296 -20.20 2.04 -18.45
C VAL A 296 -18.90 2.81 -18.35
N GLY A 297 -19.00 4.09 -17.96
CA GLY A 297 -17.85 4.97 -17.81
C GLY A 297 -17.15 4.81 -16.46
N GLU A 298 -15.93 5.35 -16.35
CA GLU A 298 -15.15 5.36 -15.11
C GLU A 298 -15.92 6.01 -13.94
N GLU A 299 -16.71 7.06 -14.20
CA GLU A 299 -17.54 7.70 -13.17
C GLU A 299 -18.51 6.71 -12.50
N THR A 300 -19.14 5.82 -13.29
CA THR A 300 -20.06 4.80 -12.76
C THR A 300 -19.32 3.78 -11.92
N ILE A 301 -18.13 3.37 -12.36
CA ILE A 301 -17.28 2.41 -11.64
C ILE A 301 -16.80 3.02 -10.33
N GLN A 302 -16.26 4.25 -10.35
CA GLN A 302 -15.82 4.98 -9.17
C GLN A 302 -16.96 5.13 -8.16
N GLN A 303 -18.17 5.47 -8.64
CA GLN A 303 -19.36 5.58 -7.80
C GLN A 303 -19.72 4.23 -7.18
N ALA A 304 -19.69 3.13 -7.94
CA ALA A 304 -19.98 1.80 -7.42
C ALA A 304 -19.01 1.38 -6.30
N PHE A 305 -17.70 1.61 -6.50
CA PHE A 305 -16.70 1.36 -5.46
C PHE A 305 -16.95 2.24 -4.22
N THR A 306 -17.21 3.52 -4.42
CA THR A 306 -17.50 4.48 -3.33
C THR A 306 -18.73 4.04 -2.52
N GLN A 307 -19.83 3.70 -3.19
CA GLN A 307 -21.07 3.27 -2.53
C GLN A 307 -20.90 1.94 -1.80
N GLY A 308 -20.24 0.95 -2.42
CA GLY A 308 -19.93 -0.30 -1.74
C GLY A 308 -19.06 -0.08 -0.50
N ASN A 309 -18.07 0.81 -0.59
CA ASN A 309 -17.18 1.14 0.52
C ASN A 309 -17.86 1.88 1.67
N ASN A 310 -19.00 2.55 1.46
CA ASN A 310 -19.80 3.12 2.56
C ASN A 310 -20.34 2.04 3.52
N HIS A 311 -20.40 0.78 3.08
CA HIS A 311 -20.87 -0.35 3.87
C HIS A 311 -19.74 -1.19 4.49
N ILE A 312 -18.48 -0.75 4.40
CA ILE A 312 -17.33 -1.48 4.95
C ILE A 312 -17.51 -1.81 6.44
N SER A 313 -18.07 -0.89 7.23
CA SER A 313 -18.29 -1.12 8.67
C SER A 313 -19.39 -2.13 8.98
N SER A 314 -20.34 -2.35 8.06
CA SER A 314 -21.40 -3.35 8.25
C SER A 314 -21.04 -4.71 7.68
N TRP A 315 -20.22 -4.78 6.63
CA TRP A 315 -19.82 -6.05 6.00
C TRP A 315 -18.57 -6.65 6.62
N CYS A 316 -17.71 -5.83 7.21
CA CYS A 316 -16.56 -6.32 7.96
C CYS A 316 -16.88 -6.48 9.45
N GLU A 317 -17.14 -7.71 9.88
CA GLU A 317 -17.54 -8.05 11.25
C GLU A 317 -16.50 -7.68 12.33
N GLU A 318 -15.21 -7.54 11.98
CA GLU A 318 -14.14 -7.17 12.94
C GLU A 318 -13.92 -5.64 13.06
N GLY A 319 -14.83 -4.83 12.51
CA GLY A 319 -14.79 -3.37 12.62
C GLY A 319 -13.81 -2.68 11.67
N ARG A 320 -13.87 -1.34 11.62
CA ARG A 320 -13.12 -0.51 10.65
C ARG A 320 -11.59 -0.60 10.77
N VAL A 321 -11.06 -0.99 11.93
CA VAL A 321 -9.62 -0.91 12.22
C VAL A 321 -8.83 -2.01 11.50
N ASN A 322 -9.44 -3.19 11.31
CA ASN A 322 -8.77 -4.37 10.75
C ASN A 322 -9.22 -4.73 9.32
N CYS A 323 -10.09 -3.90 8.72
CA CYS A 323 -10.57 -4.09 7.35
C CYS A 323 -9.98 -3.07 6.41
N VAL A 324 -9.27 -3.56 5.40
CA VAL A 324 -8.57 -2.70 4.46
C VAL A 324 -9.49 -2.36 3.30
N LYS A 325 -9.68 -1.05 3.07
CA LYS A 325 -10.54 -0.55 2.01
C LYS A 325 -10.04 -1.04 0.63
N CYS A 326 -10.96 -1.54 -0.16
CA CYS A 326 -10.79 -1.85 -1.58
C CYS A 326 -11.26 -0.65 -2.40
N GLU A 327 -10.34 0.25 -2.71
CA GLU A 327 -10.61 1.40 -3.57
C GLU A 327 -10.59 1.00 -5.05
N ARG A 328 -11.20 1.84 -5.87
CA ARG A 328 -10.94 1.82 -7.32
C ARG A 328 -9.51 2.31 -7.55
N VAL A 329 -8.68 1.46 -8.12
CA VAL A 329 -7.27 1.71 -8.44
C VAL A 329 -7.15 1.62 -9.96
N ALA A 330 -6.78 2.72 -10.62
CA ALA A 330 -6.71 2.77 -12.08
C ALA A 330 -5.36 2.25 -12.62
N ASP A 331 -4.29 2.46 -11.85
CA ASP A 331 -2.90 2.13 -12.12
C ASP A 331 -2.49 0.74 -11.60
N TYR A 332 -3.46 -0.13 -11.25
CA TYR A 332 -3.18 -1.48 -10.74
C TYR A 332 -2.38 -2.33 -11.72
N LYS A 333 -2.44 -2.02 -13.03
CA LYS A 333 -1.72 -2.72 -14.11
C LYS A 333 -0.21 -2.53 -14.02
N ASP A 334 0.22 -1.42 -13.41
CA ASP A 334 1.62 -1.10 -13.17
C ASP A 334 2.17 -1.84 -11.94
N CYS A 335 1.30 -2.45 -11.13
CA CYS A 335 1.74 -3.26 -10.01
C CYS A 335 2.50 -4.50 -10.47
N GLN A 336 3.47 -4.88 -9.65
CA GLN A 336 4.27 -6.08 -9.86
C GLN A 336 4.41 -6.84 -8.55
N ILE A 337 4.44 -8.17 -8.64
CA ILE A 337 4.84 -9.04 -7.55
C ILE A 337 6.31 -9.33 -7.75
N SER A 338 7.13 -8.95 -6.77
CA SER A 338 8.58 -9.08 -6.85
C SER A 338 9.10 -10.04 -5.78
N ASP A 339 9.88 -11.04 -6.19
CA ASP A 339 10.63 -11.90 -5.29
C ASP A 339 12.05 -12.15 -5.82
N ASN A 340 13.06 -12.02 -4.96
CA ASN A 340 14.46 -12.29 -5.31
C ASN A 340 14.95 -11.62 -6.62
N GLY A 341 14.47 -10.41 -6.91
CA GLY A 341 14.82 -9.66 -8.13
C GLY A 341 14.08 -10.11 -9.40
N LYS A 342 13.17 -11.09 -9.31
CA LYS A 342 12.22 -11.44 -10.37
C LYS A 342 10.95 -10.62 -10.18
N GLU A 343 10.58 -9.86 -11.21
CA GLU A 343 9.39 -9.02 -11.23
C GLU A 343 8.32 -9.61 -12.16
N GLU A 344 7.14 -9.89 -11.61
CA GLU A 344 6.00 -10.39 -12.37
C GLU A 344 4.92 -9.30 -12.45
N LYS A 345 4.64 -8.83 -13.67
CA LYS A 345 3.53 -7.90 -13.91
C LYS A 345 2.19 -8.61 -13.68
N VAL A 346 1.27 -7.93 -13.01
CA VAL A 346 -0.02 -8.52 -12.65
C VAL A 346 -1.02 -8.57 -13.81
N GLU A 347 -0.93 -7.64 -14.76
CA GLU A 347 -1.91 -7.53 -15.85
C GLU A 347 -1.97 -8.79 -16.74
N PRO A 348 -0.86 -9.34 -17.27
CA PRO A 348 -0.91 -10.58 -18.05
C PRO A 348 -1.52 -11.74 -17.27
N LYS A 349 -1.15 -11.86 -15.98
CA LYS A 349 -1.62 -12.94 -15.10
C LYS A 349 -3.13 -12.84 -14.82
N LEU A 350 -3.66 -11.63 -14.66
CA LEU A 350 -5.10 -11.37 -14.55
C LEU A 350 -5.84 -11.71 -15.86
N ASN A 351 -5.26 -11.38 -17.01
CA ASN A 351 -5.85 -11.74 -18.30
C ASN A 351 -5.96 -13.26 -18.47
N ASP A 352 -4.94 -14.02 -18.04
CA ASP A 352 -4.99 -15.47 -18.07
C ASP A 352 -6.02 -16.04 -17.09
N LEU A 353 -6.06 -15.52 -15.86
CA LEU A 353 -7.11 -15.87 -14.89
C LEU A 353 -8.53 -15.67 -15.46
N PHE A 354 -8.76 -14.57 -16.17
CA PHE A 354 -10.07 -14.29 -16.75
C PHE A 354 -10.45 -15.17 -17.92
N LYS A 355 -9.50 -15.61 -18.76
CA LYS A 355 -9.80 -16.54 -19.87
C LYS A 355 -10.38 -17.86 -19.34
N ASP A 356 -9.80 -18.37 -18.27
CA ASP A 356 -10.13 -19.69 -17.73
C ASP A 356 -11.30 -19.66 -16.72
N ASN A 357 -11.79 -18.48 -16.34
CA ASN A 357 -12.85 -18.35 -15.34
C ASN A 357 -14.26 -18.38 -15.95
N ASN A 358 -14.89 -19.55 -15.97
CA ASN A 358 -16.24 -19.74 -16.51
C ASN A 358 -17.31 -18.86 -15.86
N ARG A 359 -17.22 -18.61 -14.54
CA ARG A 359 -18.20 -17.77 -13.82
C ARG A 359 -18.10 -16.30 -14.22
N LYS A 360 -16.89 -15.79 -14.40
CA LYS A 360 -16.65 -14.45 -14.97
C LYS A 360 -17.22 -14.36 -16.39
N ASN A 361 -16.97 -15.37 -17.23
CA ASN A 361 -17.46 -15.42 -18.60
C ASN A 361 -19.01 -15.42 -18.69
N GLU A 362 -19.70 -16.09 -17.76
CA GLU A 362 -21.17 -16.03 -17.62
C GLU A 362 -21.65 -14.61 -17.30
N LEU A 363 -20.98 -13.91 -16.39
CA LEU A 363 -21.31 -12.54 -16.02
C LEU A 363 -21.08 -11.56 -17.20
N ASP A 364 -20.01 -11.76 -17.97
CA ASP A 364 -19.70 -10.95 -19.17
C ASP A 364 -20.71 -11.14 -20.28
N LYS A 365 -21.14 -12.38 -20.52
CA LYS A 365 -22.22 -12.67 -21.45
C LYS A 365 -23.49 -11.96 -21.01
N ALA A 366 -23.82 -12.03 -19.73
CA ALA A 366 -24.99 -11.33 -19.19
C ALA A 366 -24.89 -9.80 -19.29
N MET A 367 -23.69 -9.20 -19.30
CA MET A 367 -23.49 -7.79 -19.62
C MET A 367 -23.67 -7.49 -21.11
N SER A 368 -23.12 -8.35 -21.96
CA SER A 368 -23.19 -8.24 -23.41
C SER A 368 -24.61 -8.45 -23.96
N ASP A 369 -25.45 -9.20 -23.24
CA ASP A 369 -26.85 -9.41 -23.59
C ASP A 369 -27.73 -8.16 -23.40
N ILE A 370 -27.25 -7.12 -22.68
CA ILE A 370 -27.92 -5.80 -22.52
C ILE A 370 -27.66 -4.93 -23.73
N ASN A 371 -27.83 -5.51 -24.91
CA ASN A 371 -27.66 -4.87 -26.20
C ASN A 371 -28.83 -5.18 -27.13
N LYS A 372 -29.93 -5.74 -26.62
CA LYS A 372 -31.14 -5.95 -27.42
C LYS A 372 -31.75 -4.59 -27.80
N LEU A 373 -32.60 -4.59 -28.83
CA LEU A 373 -33.17 -3.35 -29.37
C LEU A 373 -33.87 -2.50 -28.29
N CYS A 374 -34.64 -3.13 -27.40
CA CYS A 374 -35.30 -2.45 -26.28
C CYS A 374 -34.30 -1.82 -25.32
N ASP A 375 -33.26 -2.57 -24.91
CA ASP A 375 -32.22 -2.08 -24.00
C ASP A 375 -31.48 -0.88 -24.62
N ARG A 376 -31.12 -0.99 -25.91
CA ARG A 376 -30.48 0.09 -26.67
C ARG A 376 -31.37 1.32 -26.75
N ALA A 377 -32.66 1.16 -27.03
CA ALA A 377 -33.61 2.26 -27.06
C ALA A 377 -33.76 2.95 -25.69
N GLN A 378 -33.92 2.18 -24.61
CA GLN A 378 -34.00 2.70 -23.24
C GLN A 378 -32.73 3.45 -22.84
N CYS A 379 -31.58 2.95 -23.26
CA CYS A 379 -30.29 3.54 -23.00
C CYS A 379 -30.12 4.91 -23.69
N VAL A 380 -30.46 5.00 -24.98
CA VAL A 380 -30.44 6.29 -25.72
C VAL A 380 -31.40 7.28 -25.10
N ILE A 381 -32.63 6.86 -24.77
CA ILE A 381 -33.63 7.73 -24.12
C ILE A 381 -33.10 8.26 -22.79
N THR A 382 -32.46 7.39 -22.00
CA THR A 382 -31.90 7.75 -20.70
C THR A 382 -30.74 8.74 -20.86
N GLN A 383 -29.81 8.48 -21.77
CA GLN A 383 -28.68 9.37 -22.07
C GLN A 383 -29.17 10.73 -22.60
N TRP A 384 -30.04 10.74 -23.61
CA TRP A 384 -30.63 11.96 -24.17
C TRP A 384 -31.32 12.81 -23.10
N SER A 385 -32.04 12.17 -22.18
CA SER A 385 -32.68 12.90 -21.09
C SER A 385 -31.67 13.49 -20.11
N ARG A 386 -30.51 12.86 -19.87
CA ARG A 386 -29.45 13.46 -19.05
C ARG A 386 -28.91 14.71 -19.72
N ASP A 387 -28.64 14.62 -21.02
CA ASP A 387 -28.05 15.73 -21.78
C ASP A 387 -28.97 16.96 -21.77
N LYS A 388 -30.29 16.73 -21.84
CA LYS A 388 -31.29 17.81 -21.72
C LYS A 388 -31.43 18.41 -20.33
N SER A 389 -31.00 17.70 -19.29
CA SER A 389 -31.08 18.15 -17.89
C SER A 389 -29.87 18.99 -17.44
N LEU A 390 -28.85 19.18 -18.29
CA LEU A 390 -27.65 19.99 -18.01
C LEU A 390 -27.87 21.50 -18.31
N PRO A 391 -27.20 22.44 -17.61
CA PRO A 391 -27.34 23.88 -17.83
C PRO A 391 -26.96 24.31 -19.27
N LYS A 392 -27.66 25.31 -19.81
CA LYS A 392 -27.66 25.73 -21.22
C LYS A 392 -26.29 25.99 -21.88
N HIS A 393 -25.22 26.23 -21.13
CA HIS A 393 -23.92 26.63 -21.69
C HIS A 393 -23.12 25.51 -22.37
N ARG A 394 -23.37 24.23 -22.08
CA ARG A 394 -22.74 23.08 -22.79
C ARG A 394 -23.59 22.48 -23.91
N ARG A 395 -24.69 23.15 -24.25
CA ARG A 395 -25.77 22.57 -25.06
C ARG A 395 -25.59 22.81 -26.58
N TRP A 396 -24.72 23.75 -26.97
CA TRP A 396 -24.52 24.15 -28.37
C TRP A 396 -23.34 23.44 -29.05
N GLU A 397 -22.26 23.14 -28.34
CA GLU A 397 -21.05 22.54 -28.92
C GLU A 397 -21.21 21.05 -29.27
N VAL A 398 -21.99 20.30 -28.47
CA VAL A 398 -22.18 18.85 -28.65
C VAL A 398 -23.12 18.52 -29.83
N CYS A 399 -24.16 19.32 -30.05
CA CYS A 399 -25.09 19.11 -31.17
C CYS A 399 -24.51 19.56 -32.52
N LYS A 400 -23.60 20.54 -32.54
CA LYS A 400 -23.02 21.04 -33.80
C LYS A 400 -22.06 20.01 -34.42
N ASN A 401 -21.27 19.31 -33.62
CA ASN A 401 -20.30 18.31 -34.11
C ASN A 401 -20.96 17.01 -34.60
N SER A 402 -22.06 16.58 -33.97
CA SER A 402 -22.79 15.36 -34.35
C SER A 402 -23.65 15.54 -35.61
N TYR A 403 -24.16 16.75 -35.87
CA TYR A 403 -24.89 17.06 -37.10
C TYR A 403 -23.97 17.34 -38.30
N LEU A 404 -22.75 17.83 -38.07
CA LEU A 404 -21.77 18.08 -39.13
C LEU A 404 -21.08 16.78 -39.59
N SER A 405 -20.77 15.85 -38.68
CA SER A 405 -20.15 14.57 -39.03
C SER A 405 -21.09 13.61 -39.79
N SER A 406 -22.41 13.76 -39.65
CA SER A 406 -23.39 12.92 -40.36
C SER A 406 -23.71 13.43 -41.77
N LYS A 407 -23.39 14.69 -42.08
CA LYS A 407 -23.53 15.25 -43.44
C LYS A 407 -22.33 14.98 -44.35
N SER A 408 -21.14 14.74 -43.80
CA SER A 408 -19.92 14.49 -44.59
C SER A 408 -19.84 13.12 -45.26
N ASN A 409 -20.74 12.18 -44.90
CA ASN A 409 -20.80 10.83 -45.48
C ASN A 409 -21.96 10.66 -46.50
N PHE A 410 -22.60 11.75 -46.89
CA PHE A 410 -23.67 11.78 -47.89
C PHE A 410 -23.49 13.00 -48.82
N ILE A 411 -22.33 13.12 -49.48
CA ILE A 411 -22.17 13.79 -50.78
C ILE A 411 -21.19 12.96 -51.60
#